data_AF-A0A411HPT7-F1
#
_entry.id   AF-A0A411HPT7-F1
#
_cell.length_a   1.000
_cell.length_b   1.000
_cell.length_c   1.000
_cell.angle_alpha   90.00
_cell.angle_beta   90.00
_cell.angle_gamma   90.00
#
_symmetry.space_group_name_H-M   'P 1'
#
loop_
_entity.id
_entity.type
_entity.pdbx_description
1 polymer ?
#
loop_
_entity_poly.entity_id
_entity_poly.type
_entity_poly.pdbx_seq_one_letter_code
_entity_poly.pdbx_strand_id
1 'polypeptide(L)'
;MNETTGLSYLQLALRVLGLVLVFGVYPLTILWPSGWAWSAAQSHYLQMIIGIYATLGVFLFIAAKDPARHLSLISFTIWSSVVHGLIMAVQALSNPEHIGHLYGDVLALFLIAVVLAVLCPAAARFDLGNRSA
;
A
#
# COMPACT_ATOMS: atom_id res chain seq x y z
N MET A 1 -18.25 -6.50 15.03
CA MET A 1 -17.96 -5.06 14.90
C MET A 1 -19.24 -4.37 14.47
N ASN A 2 -19.58 -3.22 15.07
CA ASN A 2 -20.70 -2.41 14.60
C ASN A 2 -20.34 -1.86 13.21
N GLU A 3 -21.28 -1.85 12.25
CA GLU A 3 -21.01 -1.45 10.86
C GLU A 3 -20.45 -0.03 10.78
N THR A 4 -20.92 0.86 11.65
CA THR A 4 -20.45 2.25 11.79
C THR A 4 -19.00 2.34 12.22
N THR A 5 -18.58 1.49 13.18
CA THR A 5 -17.20 1.48 13.69
C THR A 5 -16.23 0.93 12.64
N GLY A 6 -16.63 -0.11 11.90
CA GLY A 6 -15.81 -0.68 10.81
C GLY A 6 -15.55 0.32 9.69
N LEU A 7 -16.58 1.10 9.32
CA LEU A 7 -16.44 2.16 8.32
C LEU A 7 -15.48 3.26 8.80
N SER A 8 -15.60 3.72 10.05
CA SER A 8 -14.69 4.73 10.61
C SER A 8 -13.23 4.27 10.62
N TYR A 9 -12.96 2.99 10.95
CA TYR A 9 -11.61 2.45 10.88
C TYR A 9 -11.06 2.38 9.46
N LEU A 10 -11.88 1.96 8.49
CA LEU A 10 -11.46 1.95 7.07
C LEU A 10 -11.12 3.37 6.58
N GLN A 11 -11.96 4.36 6.88
CA GLN A 11 -11.70 5.75 6.51
C GLN A 11 -10.41 6.27 7.16
N LEU A 12 -10.19 5.96 8.45
CA LEU A 12 -8.96 6.33 9.14
C LEU A 12 -7.74 5.65 8.50
N ALA A 13 -7.81 4.35 8.24
CA ALA A 13 -6.74 3.59 7.61
C ALA A 13 -6.36 4.16 6.24
N LEU A 14 -7.36 4.50 5.41
CA LEU A 14 -7.13 5.12 4.10
C LEU A 14 -6.49 6.51 4.20
N ARG A 15 -6.89 7.34 5.18
CA ARG A 15 -6.27 8.66 5.41
C ARG A 15 -4.82 8.53 5.85
N VAL A 16 -4.58 7.68 6.86
CA VAL A 16 -3.23 7.46 7.41
C VAL A 16 -2.33 6.88 6.33
N LEU A 17 -2.77 5.84 5.62
CA LEU A 17 -2.02 5.25 4.52
C LEU A 17 -1.75 6.26 3.42
N GLY A 18 -2.76 7.05 3.02
CA GLY A 18 -2.60 8.09 2.01
C GLY A 18 -1.51 9.11 2.38
N LEU A 19 -1.51 9.58 3.63
CA LEU A 19 -0.48 10.50 4.13
C LEU A 19 0.90 9.85 4.21
N VAL A 20 0.99 8.59 4.66
CA VAL A 20 2.26 7.84 4.71
C VAL A 20 2.84 7.64 3.32
N LEU A 21 2.02 7.34 2.31
CA LEU A 21 2.50 7.18 0.93
C LEU A 21 3.02 8.50 0.34
N VAL A 22 2.38 9.63 0.67
CA VAL A 22 2.79 10.96 0.16
C VAL A 22 4.05 11.46 0.88
N PHE A 23 4.11 11.37 2.20
CA PHE A 23 5.13 12.03 3.01
C PHE A 23 6.15 11.09 3.64
N GLY A 24 5.80 9.82 3.83
CA GLY A 24 6.61 8.85 4.56
C GLY A 24 7.61 8.08 3.69
N VAL A 25 7.25 7.73 2.46
CA VAL A 25 8.09 6.88 1.60
C VAL A 25 9.44 7.54 1.29
N TYR A 26 9.45 8.81 0.87
CA TYR A 26 10.71 9.48 0.51
C TYR A 26 11.70 9.58 1.69
N PRO A 27 11.32 10.08 2.89
CA PRO A 27 12.20 10.08 4.05
C PRO A 27 12.74 8.70 4.42
N LEU A 28 11.93 7.63 4.29
CA LEU A 28 12.36 6.26 4.60
C LEU A 28 13.49 5.79 3.68
N THR A 29 13.52 6.22 2.42
CA THR A 29 14.63 5.90 1.49
C THR A 29 15.96 6.54 1.91
N ILE A 30 15.94 7.62 2.68
CA ILE A 30 17.12 8.33 3.19
C ILE A 30 17.52 7.79 4.57
N LEU A 31 16.54 7.64 5.47
CA LEU A 31 16.77 7.25 6.86
C LEU A 31 17.06 5.76 7.01
N TRP A 32 16.48 4.93 6.16
CA TRP A 32 16.69 3.48 6.16
C TRP A 32 16.83 2.92 4.73
N PRO A 33 17.92 3.24 4.02
CA PRO A 33 18.09 2.87 2.62
C PRO A 33 18.07 1.34 2.39
N SER A 34 18.66 0.56 3.30
CA SER A 34 18.72 -0.90 3.17
C SER A 34 17.36 -1.61 3.19
N GLY A 35 16.30 -0.94 3.68
CA GLY A 35 14.93 -1.47 3.69
C GLY A 35 14.02 -0.86 2.64
N TRP A 36 14.42 0.23 1.97
CA TRP A 36 13.52 1.07 1.16
C TRP A 36 14.12 1.54 -0.17
N ALA A 37 15.44 1.36 -0.38
CA ALA A 37 16.14 1.73 -1.60
C ALA A 37 16.85 0.51 -2.20
N TRP A 38 16.27 -0.03 -3.28
CA TRP A 38 16.80 -1.19 -4.00
C TRP A 38 18.10 -0.91 -4.77
N SER A 39 18.50 0.36 -4.86
CA SER A 39 19.71 0.81 -5.53
C SER A 39 20.48 1.80 -4.66
N ALA A 40 21.81 1.68 -4.64
CA ALA A 40 22.70 2.52 -3.82
C ALA A 40 22.72 4.02 -4.21
N ALA A 41 22.13 4.39 -5.35
CA ALA A 41 21.97 5.77 -5.81
C ALA A 41 20.48 6.09 -6.06
N GLN A 42 20.17 7.39 -6.21
CA GLN A 42 18.89 7.89 -6.73
C GLN A 42 18.68 7.35 -8.16
N SER A 43 18.22 6.11 -8.29
CA SER A 43 17.88 5.55 -9.58
C SER A 43 16.65 6.28 -10.13
N HIS A 44 16.64 6.51 -11.43
CA HIS A 44 15.47 7.09 -12.10
C HIS A 44 14.19 6.30 -11.78
N TYR A 45 14.31 4.98 -11.57
CA TYR A 45 13.21 4.11 -11.16
C TYR A 45 12.67 4.44 -9.76
N LEU A 46 13.54 4.74 -8.78
CA LEU A 46 13.11 5.10 -7.43
C LEU A 46 12.23 6.36 -7.44
N GLN A 47 12.59 7.36 -8.23
CA GLN A 47 11.78 8.59 -8.35
C GLN A 47 10.43 8.32 -9.02
N MET A 48 10.41 7.46 -10.05
CA MET A 48 9.17 7.06 -10.72
C MET A 48 8.22 6.32 -9.78
N ILE A 49 8.72 5.35 -9.00
CA ILE A 49 7.88 4.59 -8.07
C ILE A 49 7.38 5.45 -6.90
N ILE A 50 8.20 6.38 -6.38
CA ILE A 50 7.76 7.35 -5.38
C ILE A 50 6.64 8.23 -5.94
N GLY A 51 6.72 8.67 -7.19
CA GLY A 51 5.65 9.41 -7.84
C GLY A 51 4.33 8.62 -7.93
N ILE A 52 4.41 7.33 -8.29
CA ILE A 52 3.24 6.44 -8.31
C ILE A 52 2.65 6.27 -6.91
N TYR A 53 3.46 6.06 -5.88
CA TYR A 53 2.96 5.93 -4.52
C TYR A 53 2.38 7.23 -3.96
N ALA A 54 3.00 8.38 -4.23
CA ALA A 54 2.47 9.67 -3.81
C ALA A 54 1.10 9.95 -4.45
N THR A 55 0.97 9.70 -5.75
CA THR A 55 -0.33 9.83 -6.43
C THR A 55 -1.36 8.85 -5.88
N LEU A 56 -1.02 7.56 -5.73
CA LEU A 56 -1.87 6.58 -5.07
C LEU A 56 -2.32 7.04 -3.67
N GLY A 57 -1.41 7.63 -2.89
CA GLY A 57 -1.68 8.15 -1.56
C GLY A 57 -2.72 9.28 -1.56
N VAL A 58 -2.64 10.21 -2.52
CA VAL A 58 -3.66 11.26 -2.71
C VAL A 58 -5.02 10.65 -3.04
N PHE A 59 -5.07 9.68 -3.96
CA PHE A 59 -6.32 9.02 -4.33
C PHE A 59 -6.92 8.22 -3.17
N LEU A 60 -6.10 7.55 -2.34
CA LEU A 60 -6.56 6.85 -1.14
C LEU A 60 -7.10 7.83 -0.08
N PHE A 61 -6.44 8.97 0.10
CA PHE A 61 -6.92 10.02 1.00
C PHE A 61 -8.28 10.57 0.55
N ILE A 62 -8.48 10.76 -0.76
CA ILE A 62 -9.79 11.15 -1.33
C ILE A 62 -10.81 10.04 -1.13
N ALA A 63 -10.44 8.78 -1.40
CA ALA A 63 -11.30 7.62 -1.25
C ALA A 63 -11.81 7.43 0.18
N ALA A 64 -11.06 7.90 1.19
CA ALA A 64 -11.49 7.87 2.58
C ALA A 64 -12.77 8.67 2.87
N LYS A 65 -13.20 9.58 1.98
CA LYS A 65 -14.47 10.30 2.14
C LYS A 65 -15.68 9.40 1.86
N ASP A 66 -15.58 8.54 0.85
CA ASP A 66 -16.62 7.57 0.48
C ASP A 66 -15.97 6.27 -0.04
N PRO A 67 -15.47 5.40 0.87
CA PRO A 67 -14.75 4.19 0.48
C PRO A 67 -15.57 3.25 -0.41
N ALA A 68 -16.90 3.27 -0.25
CA ALA A 68 -17.81 2.40 -1.00
C ALA A 68 -17.85 2.72 -2.50
N ARG A 69 -17.57 3.98 -2.89
CA ARG A 69 -17.47 4.38 -4.31
C ARG A 69 -16.10 4.12 -4.93
N HIS A 70 -15.10 3.77 -4.11
CA HIS A 70 -13.71 3.64 -4.53
C HIS A 70 -13.15 2.22 -4.29
N LEU A 71 -14.02 1.20 -4.30
CA LEU A 71 -13.63 -0.19 -4.07
C LEU A 71 -12.58 -0.67 -5.08
N SER A 72 -12.64 -0.23 -6.34
CA SER A 72 -11.63 -0.62 -7.35
C SER A 72 -10.24 -0.11 -6.99
N LEU A 73 -10.13 1.11 -6.49
CA LEU A 73 -8.87 1.68 -6.01
C LEU A 73 -8.35 0.93 -4.78
N ILE A 74 -9.23 0.65 -3.81
CA ILE A 74 -8.86 -0.09 -2.59
C ILE A 74 -8.43 -1.53 -2.95
N SER A 75 -9.14 -2.17 -3.87
CA SER A 75 -8.81 -3.51 -4.39
C SER A 75 -7.47 -3.49 -5.10
N PHE A 76 -7.24 -2.48 -5.94
CA PHE A 76 -5.96 -2.27 -6.58
C PHE A 76 -4.84 -2.12 -5.55
N THR A 77 -5.01 -1.31 -4.50
CA THR A 77 -4.01 -1.18 -3.44
C THR A 77 -3.74 -2.50 -2.72
N ILE A 78 -4.77 -3.29 -2.38
CA ILE A 78 -4.59 -4.60 -1.76
C ILE A 78 -3.79 -5.53 -2.67
N TRP A 79 -4.27 -5.76 -3.88
CA TRP A 79 -3.72 -6.78 -4.76
C TRP A 79 -2.40 -6.37 -5.40
N SER A 80 -2.22 -5.09 -5.75
CA SER A 80 -0.91 -4.59 -6.18
C SER A 80 0.12 -4.72 -5.06
N SER A 81 -0.23 -4.47 -3.80
CA SER A 81 0.70 -4.66 -2.68
C SER A 81 1.09 -6.12 -2.48
N VAL A 82 0.14 -7.06 -2.62
CA VAL A 82 0.43 -8.50 -2.56
C VAL A 82 1.37 -8.92 -3.69
N VAL A 83 1.04 -8.58 -4.94
CA VAL A 83 1.85 -9.00 -6.11
C VAL A 83 3.24 -8.35 -6.06
N HIS A 84 3.28 -7.05 -5.78
CA HIS A 84 4.54 -6.30 -5.69
C HIS A 84 5.42 -6.83 -4.55
N GLY A 85 4.85 -7.02 -3.35
CA GLY A 85 5.54 -7.59 -2.20
C GLY A 85 6.05 -9.02 -2.43
N LEU A 86 5.29 -9.87 -3.13
CA LEU A 86 5.73 -11.22 -3.49
C LEU A 86 6.92 -11.21 -4.45
N ILE A 87 6.87 -10.37 -5.48
CA ILE A 87 7.99 -10.22 -6.44
C ILE A 87 9.26 -9.77 -5.69
N MET A 88 9.12 -8.74 -4.85
CA MET A 88 10.23 -8.24 -4.03
C MET A 88 10.74 -9.30 -3.04
N ALA A 89 9.87 -10.05 -2.39
CA ALA A 89 10.27 -11.10 -1.45
C ALA A 89 11.13 -12.18 -2.14
N VAL A 90 10.70 -12.64 -3.33
CA VAL A 90 11.47 -13.61 -4.13
C VAL A 90 12.83 -13.02 -4.54
N GLN A 91 12.85 -11.77 -5.01
CA GLN A 91 14.09 -11.09 -5.41
C GLN A 91 15.05 -10.87 -4.24
N ALA A 92 14.54 -10.52 -3.05
CA ALA A 92 15.32 -10.32 -1.83
C ALA A 92 15.87 -11.63 -1.27
N LEU A 93 15.12 -12.73 -1.34
CA LEU A 93 15.60 -14.06 -0.93
C LEU A 93 16.64 -14.63 -1.91
N SER A 94 16.58 -14.24 -3.18
CA SER A 94 17.52 -14.70 -4.21
C SER A 94 18.87 -13.96 -4.16
N ASN A 95 18.94 -12.80 -3.50
CA ASN A 95 20.10 -11.93 -3.46
C ASN A 95 20.40 -11.49 -2.03
N PRO A 96 21.44 -12.02 -1.37
CA PRO A 96 21.76 -11.71 0.03
C PRO A 96 21.92 -10.20 0.32
N GLU A 97 22.38 -9.44 -0.68
CA GLU A 97 22.51 -7.97 -0.66
C GLU A 97 21.18 -7.26 -0.33
N HIS A 98 20.03 -7.87 -0.66
CA HIS A 98 18.70 -7.27 -0.61
C HIS A 98 17.83 -7.76 0.56
N ILE A 99 18.38 -8.56 1.48
CA ILE A 99 17.63 -9.09 2.64
C ILE A 99 17.00 -7.99 3.50
N GLY A 100 17.61 -6.80 3.56
CA GLY A 100 17.07 -5.66 4.30
C GLY A 100 15.64 -5.26 3.87
N HIS A 101 15.29 -5.47 2.60
CA HIS A 101 13.96 -5.17 2.06
C HIS A 101 12.86 -6.07 2.63
N LEU A 102 13.19 -7.32 2.99
CA LEU A 102 12.22 -8.24 3.61
C LEU A 102 11.60 -7.66 4.88
N TYR A 103 12.39 -6.90 5.65
CA TYR A 103 11.96 -6.27 6.90
C TYR A 103 11.45 -4.84 6.73
N GLY A 104 11.65 -4.24 5.55
CA GLY A 104 11.25 -2.88 5.23
C GLY A 104 9.99 -2.83 4.36
N ASP A 105 10.18 -2.43 3.11
CA ASP A 105 9.12 -2.22 2.12
C ASP A 105 8.28 -3.50 1.85
N VAL A 106 8.89 -4.68 1.80
CA VAL A 106 8.16 -5.95 1.62
C VAL A 106 7.15 -6.20 2.74
N LEU A 107 7.60 -6.10 3.99
CA LEU A 107 6.73 -6.29 5.15
C LEU A 107 5.64 -5.22 5.21
N ALA A 108 5.98 -3.97 4.88
CA ALA A 108 5.02 -2.88 4.83
C ALA A 108 3.90 -3.13 3.81
N LEU A 109 4.22 -3.63 2.62
CA LEU A 109 3.23 -3.94 1.58
C LEU A 109 2.27 -5.05 2.02
N PHE A 110 2.78 -6.13 2.63
CA PHE A 110 1.91 -7.17 3.16
C PHE A 110 1.04 -6.68 4.31
N LEU A 111 1.58 -5.85 5.20
CA LEU A 111 0.80 -5.25 6.29
C LEU A 111 -0.34 -4.38 5.74
N ILE A 112 -0.06 -3.54 4.74
CA ILE A 112 -1.07 -2.72 4.05
C ILE A 112 -2.17 -3.60 3.46
N ALA A 113 -1.78 -4.65 2.73
CA ALA A 113 -2.73 -5.58 2.11
C ALA A 113 -3.63 -6.25 3.16
N VAL A 114 -3.06 -6.76 4.26
CA VAL A 114 -3.81 -7.40 5.34
C VAL A 114 -4.77 -6.42 6.02
N VAL A 115 -4.28 -5.24 6.41
CA VAL A 115 -5.11 -4.22 7.07
C VAL A 115 -6.30 -3.83 6.20
N LEU A 116 -6.07 -3.53 4.92
CA LEU A 116 -7.14 -3.14 4.01
C LEU A 116 -8.08 -4.30 3.67
N ALA A 117 -7.58 -5.54 3.56
CA ALA A 117 -8.42 -6.70 3.30
C ALA A 117 -9.35 -7.03 4.47
N VAL A 118 -8.87 -6.87 5.71
CA VAL A 118 -9.69 -7.05 6.92
C VAL A 118 -10.72 -5.93 7.07
N LEU A 119 -10.33 -4.68 6.82
CA LEU A 119 -11.23 -3.52 6.95
C LEU A 119 -12.20 -3.35 5.78
N CYS A 120 -11.86 -3.87 4.59
CA CYS A 120 -12.69 -3.81 3.39
C CYS A 120 -12.74 -5.17 2.66
N PRO A 121 -13.44 -6.18 3.22
CA PRO A 121 -13.53 -7.51 2.60
C PRO A 121 -14.13 -7.52 1.20
N ALA A 122 -15.04 -6.58 0.91
CA ALA A 122 -15.64 -6.43 -0.43
C ALA A 122 -14.58 -6.12 -1.50
N ALA A 123 -13.66 -5.19 -1.22
CA ALA A 123 -12.55 -4.89 -2.11
C ALA A 123 -11.58 -6.07 -2.26
N ALA A 124 -11.27 -6.77 -1.15
CA ALA A 124 -10.42 -7.95 -1.22
C ALA A 124 -11.00 -9.06 -2.12
N ARG A 125 -12.33 -9.20 -2.14
CA ARG A 125 -13.06 -10.19 -2.97
C ARG A 125 -13.36 -9.72 -4.38
N PHE A 126 -12.89 -8.54 -4.79
CA PHE A 126 -13.27 -7.88 -6.04
C PHE A 126 -14.79 -7.74 -6.20
N ASP A 127 -15.52 -7.59 -5.10
CA ASP A 127 -16.94 -7.26 -5.15
C ASP A 127 -17.10 -5.75 -5.43
N LEU A 128 -16.83 -5.38 -6.68
CA LEU A 128 -16.81 -4.01 -7.16
C LEU A 128 -18.19 -3.50 -7.60
N GLY A 129 -19.21 -4.35 -7.59
CA GLY A 129 -20.49 -4.09 -8.25
C GLY A 129 -21.71 -4.71 -7.59
N ASN A 130 -21.60 -5.48 -6.51
CA ASN A 130 -22.78 -6.06 -5.85
C ASN A 130 -23.36 -5.08 -4.82
N ARG A 131 -23.94 -3.99 -5.34
CA ARG A 131 -25.07 -3.34 -4.69
C ARG A 131 -26.18 -3.27 -5.71
N SER A 132 -27.09 -4.24 -5.63
CA SER A 132 -28.40 -4.15 -6.26
C SER A 132 -29.03 -2.79 -5.95
N ALA A 133 -29.31 -2.04 -7.03
CA ALA A 133 -30.30 -0.97 -7.21
C ALA A 133 -30.50 0.07 -6.09
#